data_AF-A0A529QQS9-F1
#
_entry.id   AF-A0A529QQS9-F1
#
_cell.length_a   1.000
_cell.length_b   1.000
_cell.length_c   1.000
_cell.angle_alpha   90.00
_cell.angle_beta   90.00
_cell.angle_gamma   90.00
#
_symmetry.space_group_name_H-M   'P 1'
#
loop_
_entity.id
_entity.type
_entity.pdbx_description
1 polymer ?
#
loop_
_entity_poly.entity_id
_entity_poly.type
_entity_poly.pdbx_seq_one_letter_code
_entity_poly.pdbx_strand_id
1 'polypeptide(L)'
;MGFRVGDFSTMLDELADSLRELAYRLTASVGDLIAGVSVWYDGLDQPVRIAMVAGAGAMLLLLMTSLFRRRSHAFRASKRDLKRRTRPARMLGYASAILFVGGTAAWSSVALLASAVVANGVVSPEGYRKTVQHLEGGIISKIYVKEGDKVAAGHILISLKTTQAQGHYDELQTHYIRLLATEARLVAELAGQDRITFPKELTSIDSDIARKVVVEEQALLDSRLATRAGRTQILNKRIAQIEEQSTGARDVIAAEAEQLKLIDQEIASAQEMYNKGLERLPRILALQRAQADIRANQASNRAQVAK
;
A
#
# COMPACT_ATOMS: atom_id res chain seq x y z
N MET A 1 51.84 -64.62 15.95
CA MET A 1 50.61 -65.28 15.45
C MET A 1 49.44 -64.45 15.98
N GLY A 2 48.86 -63.57 15.16
CA GLY A 2 47.86 -62.59 15.61
C GLY A 2 46.48 -63.19 15.72
N PHE A 3 45.88 -63.14 16.91
CA PHE A 3 44.45 -63.27 17.10
C PHE A 3 43.89 -61.89 17.44
N ARG A 4 43.07 -61.36 16.52
CA ARG A 4 42.47 -60.04 16.56
C ARG A 4 41.49 -59.94 17.75
N VAL A 5 41.65 -58.92 18.58
CA VAL A 5 40.72 -58.53 19.67
C VAL A 5 39.42 -57.90 19.14
N GLY A 6 39.17 -57.94 17.83
CA GLY A 6 37.94 -57.40 17.20
C GLY A 6 36.74 -58.36 17.20
N ASP A 7 36.92 -59.62 17.57
CA ASP A 7 35.88 -60.67 17.42
C ASP A 7 34.89 -60.74 18.59
N PHE A 8 35.29 -60.27 19.77
CA PHE A 8 34.45 -60.37 20.98
C PHE A 8 33.41 -59.25 21.06
N SER A 9 33.74 -58.05 20.56
CA SER A 9 32.77 -56.95 20.46
C SER A 9 31.70 -57.23 19.42
N THR A 10 32.08 -57.80 18.27
CA THR A 10 31.13 -58.20 17.21
C THR A 10 30.22 -59.34 17.68
N MET A 11 30.75 -60.32 18.42
CA MET A 11 29.91 -61.36 19.04
C MET A 11 28.97 -60.80 20.12
N LEU A 12 29.39 -59.82 20.91
CA LEU A 12 28.52 -59.18 21.91
C LEU A 12 27.42 -58.33 21.28
N ASP A 13 27.73 -57.63 20.17
CA ASP A 13 26.75 -56.85 19.41
C ASP A 13 25.74 -57.77 18.69
N GLU A 14 26.18 -58.87 18.09
CA GLU A 14 25.27 -59.88 17.51
C GLU A 14 24.38 -60.55 18.57
N LEU A 15 24.92 -60.81 19.77
CA LEU A 15 24.14 -61.38 20.87
C LEU A 15 23.13 -60.34 21.42
N ALA A 16 23.52 -59.08 21.53
CA ALA A 16 22.62 -57.99 21.92
C ALA A 16 21.49 -57.76 20.90
N ASP A 17 21.79 -57.83 19.60
CA ASP A 17 20.80 -57.68 18.55
C ASP A 17 19.88 -58.90 18.45
N SER A 18 20.38 -60.13 18.65
CA SER A 18 19.53 -61.32 18.74
C SER A 18 18.57 -61.28 19.95
N LEU A 19 19.02 -60.75 21.09
CA LEU A 19 18.19 -60.55 22.27
C LEU A 19 17.14 -59.46 22.07
N ARG A 20 17.49 -58.38 21.37
CA ARG A 20 16.53 -57.31 21.00
C ARG A 20 15.49 -57.83 20.02
N GLU A 21 15.89 -58.67 19.06
CA GLU A 21 14.95 -59.27 18.11
C GLU A 21 14.03 -60.28 18.78
N LEU A 22 14.52 -61.09 19.72
CA LEU A 22 13.68 -61.96 20.56
C LEU A 22 12.72 -61.16 21.44
N ALA A 23 13.20 -60.07 22.06
CA ALA A 23 12.35 -59.18 22.85
C ALA A 23 11.26 -58.54 21.99
N TYR A 24 11.59 -58.09 20.78
CA TYR A 24 10.63 -57.51 19.84
C TYR A 24 9.61 -58.54 19.34
N ARG A 25 10.02 -59.78 19.07
CA ARG A 25 9.10 -60.87 18.68
C ARG A 25 8.20 -61.32 19.84
N LEU A 26 8.70 -61.30 21.07
CA LEU A 26 7.89 -61.60 22.25
C LEU A 26 6.89 -60.48 22.54
N THR A 27 7.28 -59.21 22.45
CA THR A 27 6.34 -58.09 22.64
C THR A 27 5.33 -58.00 21.50
N ALA A 28 5.74 -58.26 20.26
CA ALA A 28 4.83 -58.33 19.11
C ALA A 28 3.87 -59.52 19.20
N SER A 29 4.32 -60.72 19.56
CA SER A 29 3.43 -61.89 19.70
C SER A 29 2.46 -61.76 20.88
N VAL A 30 2.88 -61.14 21.98
CA VAL A 30 1.99 -60.78 23.09
C VAL A 30 1.01 -59.66 22.67
N GLY A 31 1.48 -58.69 21.88
CA GLY A 31 0.66 -57.63 21.30
C GLY A 31 -0.42 -58.15 20.35
N ASP A 32 -0.07 -59.09 19.46
CA ASP A 32 -1.01 -59.71 18.52
C ASP A 32 -2.00 -60.64 19.22
N LEU A 33 -1.58 -61.36 20.26
CA LEU A 33 -2.48 -62.16 21.09
C LEU A 33 -3.48 -61.28 21.87
N ILE A 34 -3.02 -60.15 22.43
CA ILE A 34 -3.90 -59.21 23.14
C ILE A 34 -4.82 -58.48 22.15
N ALA A 35 -4.31 -58.08 20.99
CA ALA A 35 -5.09 -57.45 19.93
C ALA A 35 -6.17 -58.40 19.39
N GLY A 36 -5.84 -59.66 19.12
CA GLY A 36 -6.79 -60.69 18.69
C GLY A 36 -7.89 -60.98 19.72
N VAL A 37 -7.53 -61.00 21.01
CA VAL A 37 -8.52 -61.14 22.10
C VAL A 37 -9.36 -59.87 22.23
N SER A 38 -8.79 -58.67 22.06
CA SER A 38 -9.49 -57.40 22.19
C SER A 38 -10.49 -57.17 21.05
N VAL A 39 -10.16 -57.52 19.80
CA VAL A 39 -11.07 -57.37 18.64
C VAL A 39 -12.26 -58.32 18.76
N TRP A 40 -12.04 -59.55 19.26
CA TRP A 40 -13.12 -60.47 19.55
C TRP A 40 -13.98 -59.99 20.73
N TYR A 41 -13.37 -59.48 21.80
CA TYR A 41 -14.04 -58.92 22.97
C TYR A 41 -14.83 -57.63 22.67
N ASP A 42 -14.32 -56.79 21.77
CA ASP A 42 -14.97 -55.56 21.31
C ASP A 42 -16.09 -55.78 20.28
N GLY A 43 -16.23 -56.99 19.75
CA GLY A 43 -17.36 -57.39 18.91
C GLY A 43 -18.60 -57.89 19.67
N LEU A 44 -18.51 -58.08 21.00
CA LEU A 44 -19.61 -58.58 21.83
C LEU A 44 -20.46 -57.45 22.41
N ASP A 45 -21.76 -57.68 22.56
CA ASP A 45 -22.69 -56.74 23.20
C ASP A 45 -22.31 -56.47 24.66
N GLN A 46 -22.51 -55.21 25.11
CA GLN A 46 -22.23 -54.72 26.48
C GLN A 46 -22.63 -55.69 27.62
N PRO A 47 -23.85 -56.26 27.66
CA PRO A 47 -24.23 -57.21 28.73
C PRO A 47 -23.41 -58.50 28.70
N VAL A 48 -22.96 -58.96 27.52
CA VAL A 48 -22.18 -60.20 27.37
C VAL A 48 -20.75 -60.00 27.86
N ARG A 49 -20.16 -58.81 27.69
CA ARG A 49 -18.82 -58.48 28.19
C ARG A 49 -18.76 -58.52 29.72
N ILE A 50 -19.75 -57.91 30.37
CA ILE A 50 -19.86 -57.91 31.84
C ILE A 50 -20.05 -59.34 32.36
N ALA A 51 -20.88 -60.14 31.67
CA ALA A 51 -21.09 -61.54 32.01
C ALA A 51 -19.82 -62.40 31.88
N MET A 52 -18.97 -62.17 30.87
CA MET A 52 -17.71 -62.90 30.71
C MET A 52 -16.65 -62.52 31.74
N VAL A 53 -16.51 -61.23 32.08
CA VAL A 53 -15.57 -60.79 33.13
C VAL A 53 -16.01 -61.32 34.49
N ALA A 54 -17.32 -61.27 34.79
CA ALA A 54 -17.88 -61.87 35.99
C ALA A 54 -17.72 -63.41 36.00
N GLY A 55 -17.90 -64.06 34.84
CA GLY A 55 -17.74 -65.50 34.65
C GLY A 55 -16.30 -65.98 34.84
N ALA A 56 -15.31 -65.27 34.29
CA ALA A 56 -13.90 -65.56 34.49
C ALA A 56 -13.49 -65.37 35.97
N GLY A 57 -13.97 -64.31 36.62
CA GLY A 57 -13.76 -64.08 38.06
C GLY A 57 -14.40 -65.18 38.93
N ALA A 58 -15.62 -65.60 38.60
CA ALA A 58 -16.32 -66.69 39.29
C ALA A 58 -15.64 -68.05 39.04
N MET A 59 -15.11 -68.30 37.84
CA MET A 59 -14.36 -69.51 37.50
C MET A 59 -13.02 -69.56 38.24
N LEU A 60 -12.36 -68.42 38.43
CA LEU A 60 -11.11 -68.30 39.21
C LEU A 60 -11.38 -68.47 40.72
N LEU A 61 -12.51 -67.97 41.23
CA LEU A 61 -12.99 -68.25 42.58
C LEU A 61 -13.42 -69.72 42.77
N LEU A 62 -14.02 -70.36 41.77
CA LEU A 62 -14.34 -71.78 41.77
C LEU A 62 -13.07 -72.66 41.67
N LEU A 63 -12.06 -72.23 40.93
CA LEU A 63 -10.74 -72.87 40.88
C LEU A 63 -10.02 -72.75 42.23
N MET A 64 -9.99 -71.55 42.83
CA MET A 64 -9.46 -71.33 44.18
C MET A 64 -10.20 -72.16 45.24
N THR A 65 -11.52 -72.24 45.17
CA THR A 65 -12.31 -73.03 46.14
C THR A 65 -12.23 -74.53 45.88
N SER A 66 -12.09 -75.00 44.63
CA SER A 66 -11.88 -76.42 44.29
C SER A 66 -10.48 -76.91 44.64
N LEU A 67 -9.45 -76.07 44.53
CA LEU A 67 -8.12 -76.33 45.09
C LEU A 67 -8.18 -76.45 46.63
N PHE A 68 -9.08 -75.71 47.29
CA PHE A 68 -9.38 -75.87 48.72
C PHE A 68 -10.32 -77.03 49.06
N ARG A 69 -10.98 -77.66 48.07
CA ARG A 69 -11.98 -78.72 48.25
C ARG A 69 -11.46 -80.13 47.98
N ARG A 70 -10.18 -80.33 47.69
CA ARG A 70 -9.51 -81.63 47.94
C ARG A 70 -9.36 -81.82 49.45
N ARG A 71 -10.49 -82.07 50.12
CA ARG A 71 -10.54 -82.79 51.39
C ARG A 71 -9.89 -84.15 51.15
N SER A 72 -8.64 -84.27 51.58
CA SER A 72 -8.02 -85.55 51.86
C SER A 72 -8.91 -86.32 52.84
N HIS A 73 -9.62 -87.32 52.32
CA HIS A 73 -10.31 -88.32 53.12
C HIS A 73 -9.28 -89.27 53.76
N ALA A 74 -8.37 -88.73 54.58
CA ALA A 74 -7.48 -89.51 55.44
C ALA A 74 -6.80 -88.61 56.51
N PHE A 75 -7.58 -87.90 57.32
CA PHE A 75 -7.07 -87.45 58.64
C PHE A 75 -8.18 -87.40 59.69
N ARG A 76 -8.81 -88.56 59.92
CA ARG A 76 -9.55 -88.87 61.15
C ARG A 76 -8.81 -89.96 61.90
N ALA A 77 -7.71 -89.60 62.55
CA ALA A 77 -7.18 -90.30 63.74
C ALA A 77 -6.02 -89.49 64.33
N SER A 78 -6.34 -88.70 65.35
CA SER A 78 -5.47 -88.19 66.43
C SER A 78 -5.88 -86.76 66.78
N LYS A 79 -7.11 -86.64 67.28
CA LYS A 79 -7.56 -85.46 68.02
C LYS A 79 -6.88 -85.49 69.38
N ARG A 80 -5.60 -85.09 69.43
CA ARG A 80 -4.95 -84.50 70.62
C ARG A 80 -3.55 -83.93 70.38
N ASP A 81 -2.91 -84.13 69.22
CA ASP A 81 -1.50 -83.68 69.04
C ASP A 81 -1.18 -82.81 67.79
N LEU A 82 -2.18 -82.43 66.97
CA LEU A 82 -1.94 -81.55 65.81
C LEU A 82 -1.79 -80.06 66.19
N LYS A 83 -2.30 -79.63 67.35
CA LYS A 83 -2.30 -78.22 67.77
C LYS A 83 -0.88 -77.73 68.12
N ARG A 84 0.02 -78.61 68.54
CA ARG A 84 1.42 -78.28 68.87
C ARG A 84 2.36 -78.29 67.65
N ARG A 85 2.19 -79.23 66.71
CA ARG A 85 3.04 -79.33 65.49
C ARG A 85 2.67 -78.34 64.38
N THR A 86 1.39 -77.95 64.25
CA THR A 86 0.95 -76.98 63.21
C THR A 86 1.02 -75.52 63.64
N ARG A 87 1.34 -75.26 64.92
CA ARG A 87 1.46 -73.91 65.48
C ARG A 87 2.45 -73.00 64.73
N PRO A 88 3.69 -73.41 64.40
CA PRO A 88 4.60 -72.54 63.64
C PRO A 88 4.11 -72.27 62.22
N ALA A 89 3.53 -73.27 61.54
CA ALA A 89 2.97 -73.10 60.20
C ALA A 89 1.74 -72.19 60.16
N ARG A 90 0.83 -72.29 61.16
CA ARG A 90 -0.31 -71.37 61.29
C ARG A 90 0.11 -69.96 61.69
N MET A 91 1.11 -69.82 62.56
CA MET A 91 1.68 -68.50 62.87
C MET A 91 2.35 -67.87 61.66
N LEU A 92 3.10 -68.63 60.87
CA LEU A 92 3.67 -68.16 59.60
C LEU A 92 2.57 -67.75 58.62
N GLY A 93 1.48 -68.52 58.52
CA GLY A 93 0.33 -68.17 57.67
C GLY A 93 -0.42 -66.92 58.15
N TYR A 94 -0.63 -66.75 59.46
CA TYR A 94 -1.25 -65.53 60.00
C TYR A 94 -0.32 -64.32 59.88
N ALA A 95 0.98 -64.50 60.11
CA ALA A 95 1.97 -63.44 59.97
C ALA A 95 2.11 -62.99 58.50
N SER A 96 2.13 -63.93 57.55
CA SER A 96 2.17 -63.58 56.12
C SER A 96 0.89 -62.90 55.66
N ALA A 97 -0.27 -63.35 56.15
CA ALA A 97 -1.55 -62.69 55.86
C ALA A 97 -1.61 -61.27 56.44
N ILE A 98 -1.19 -61.07 57.70
CA ILE A 98 -1.13 -59.75 58.34
C ILE A 98 -0.13 -58.85 57.63
N LEU A 99 1.04 -59.37 57.23
CA LEU A 99 2.03 -58.60 56.51
C LEU A 99 1.52 -58.18 55.12
N PHE A 100 0.84 -59.07 54.41
CA PHE A 100 0.32 -58.77 53.08
C PHE A 100 -0.83 -57.77 53.14
N VAL A 101 -1.83 -58.01 53.99
CA VAL A 101 -2.98 -57.11 54.16
C VAL A 101 -2.55 -55.78 54.79
N GLY A 102 -1.72 -55.83 55.83
CA GLY A 102 -1.21 -54.63 56.49
C GLY A 102 -0.29 -53.82 55.59
N GLY A 103 0.60 -54.49 54.83
CA GLY A 103 1.50 -53.83 53.89
C GLY A 103 0.77 -53.18 52.72
N THR A 104 -0.22 -53.87 52.12
CA THR A 104 -1.02 -53.30 51.04
C THR A 104 -1.93 -52.16 51.51
N ALA A 105 -2.54 -52.28 52.70
CA ALA A 105 -3.35 -51.20 53.28
C ALA A 105 -2.51 -49.97 53.64
N ALA A 106 -1.33 -50.17 54.26
CA ALA A 106 -0.41 -49.09 54.57
C ALA A 106 0.09 -48.40 53.28
N TRP A 107 0.50 -49.18 52.28
CA TRP A 107 0.93 -48.64 50.99
C TRP A 107 -0.19 -47.87 50.30
N SER A 108 -1.41 -48.41 50.22
CA SER A 108 -2.56 -47.74 49.60
C SER A 108 -2.96 -46.45 50.32
N SER A 109 -2.71 -46.32 51.62
CA SER A 109 -3.01 -45.08 52.38
C SER A 109 -2.03 -43.95 52.09
N VAL A 110 -0.80 -44.28 51.72
CA VAL A 110 0.29 -43.32 51.44
C VAL A 110 0.51 -43.12 49.94
N ALA A 111 0.00 -44.04 49.10
CA ALA A 111 0.08 -43.96 47.66
C ALA A 111 -0.78 -42.81 47.13
N LEU A 112 -0.14 -41.65 46.93
CA LEU A 112 -0.69 -40.52 46.19
C LEU A 112 -0.84 -40.92 44.72
N LEU A 113 -2.06 -41.28 44.30
CA LEU A 113 -2.38 -41.41 42.89
C LEU A 113 -2.38 -40.03 42.26
N ALA A 114 -1.31 -39.70 41.55
CA ALA A 114 -1.25 -38.51 40.70
C ALA A 114 -2.24 -38.68 39.55
N SER A 115 -3.44 -38.10 39.70
CA SER A 115 -4.40 -37.96 38.62
C SER A 115 -4.17 -36.61 37.95
N ALA A 116 -3.65 -36.63 36.73
CA ALA A 116 -3.58 -35.45 35.87
C ALA A 116 -4.77 -35.49 34.90
N VAL A 117 -5.71 -34.56 35.07
CA VAL A 117 -6.79 -34.34 34.09
C VAL A 117 -6.25 -33.35 33.06
N VAL A 118 -5.98 -33.84 31.85
CA VAL A 118 -5.64 -32.97 30.72
C VAL A 118 -6.95 -32.43 30.14
N ALA A 119 -7.29 -31.18 30.49
CA ALA A 119 -8.40 -30.46 29.88
C ALA A 119 -7.87 -29.54 28.77
N ASN A 120 -8.31 -29.77 27.53
CA ASN A 120 -7.99 -28.89 26.42
C ASN A 120 -8.84 -27.61 26.55
N GLY A 121 -8.21 -26.50 26.94
CA GLY A 121 -8.84 -25.17 26.93
C GLY A 121 -8.36 -24.36 25.73
N VAL A 122 -9.29 -23.71 25.01
CA VAL A 122 -8.97 -22.76 23.93
C VAL A 122 -9.36 -21.36 24.39
N VAL A 123 -8.40 -20.43 24.36
CA VAL A 123 -8.66 -19.01 24.64
C VAL A 123 -9.15 -18.37 23.34
N SER A 124 -10.44 -18.07 23.26
CA SER A 124 -11.02 -17.28 22.18
C SER A 124 -11.27 -15.86 22.68
N PRO A 125 -10.88 -14.80 21.94
CA PRO A 125 -11.25 -13.44 22.30
C PRO A 125 -12.77 -13.28 22.30
N GLU A 126 -13.33 -12.75 23.40
CA GLU A 126 -14.73 -12.33 23.47
C GLU A 126 -14.89 -11.01 22.68
N GLY A 127 -15.56 -11.07 21.52
CA GLY A 127 -15.95 -9.90 20.74
C GLY A 127 -15.61 -9.96 19.24
N TYR A 128 -15.76 -8.83 18.55
CA TYR A 128 -15.46 -8.69 17.13
C TYR A 128 -14.00 -8.26 16.93
N ARG A 129 -13.19 -9.10 16.28
CA ARG A 129 -11.85 -8.72 15.83
C ARG A 129 -11.95 -7.63 14.75
N LYS A 130 -11.36 -6.47 15.02
CA LYS A 130 -11.25 -5.39 14.02
C LYS A 130 -9.90 -5.49 13.31
N THR A 131 -9.92 -5.72 12.00
CA THR A 131 -8.72 -5.70 11.18
C THR A 131 -8.34 -4.25 10.87
N VAL A 132 -7.10 -3.87 11.20
CA VAL A 132 -6.55 -2.55 10.83
C VAL A 132 -5.86 -2.68 9.49
N GLN A 133 -6.33 -1.93 8.49
CA GLN A 133 -5.78 -1.91 7.14
C GLN A 133 -5.59 -0.46 6.69
N HIS A 134 -4.50 -0.19 5.97
CA HIS A 134 -4.30 1.12 5.35
C HIS A 134 -5.26 1.27 4.15
N LEU A 135 -5.70 2.50 3.84
CA LEU A 135 -6.67 2.72 2.76
C LEU A 135 -6.04 2.69 1.35
N GLU A 136 -4.86 3.28 1.17
CA GLU A 136 -4.31 3.59 -0.17
C GLU A 136 -3.20 2.64 -0.64
N GLY A 137 -2.27 2.31 0.23
CA GLY A 137 -1.08 1.55 -0.11
C GLY A 137 0.02 1.81 0.90
N GLY A 138 1.19 1.22 0.68
CA GLY A 138 2.43 1.80 1.16
C GLY A 138 3.51 0.80 1.51
N ILE A 139 4.74 1.29 1.50
CA ILE A 139 5.90 0.54 1.98
C ILE A 139 5.98 0.75 3.49
N ILE A 140 5.95 -0.33 4.26
CA ILE A 140 6.14 -0.27 5.72
C ILE A 140 7.56 0.22 6.01
N SER A 141 7.67 1.30 6.78
CA SER A 141 8.95 1.82 7.27
C SER A 141 9.32 1.19 8.62
N LYS A 142 8.38 1.14 9.56
CA LYS A 142 8.61 0.58 10.89
C LYS A 142 7.32 0.02 11.48
N ILE A 143 7.45 -1.10 12.19
CA ILE A 143 6.37 -1.69 12.99
C ILE A 143 6.74 -1.45 14.47
N TYR A 144 5.81 -0.87 15.23
CA TYR A 144 6.03 -0.44 16.63
C TYR A 144 5.50 -1.44 17.66
N VAL A 145 4.77 -2.46 17.22
CA VAL A 145 4.07 -3.42 18.10
C VAL A 145 4.44 -4.85 17.73
N LYS A 146 4.30 -5.75 18.70
CA LYS A 146 4.48 -7.19 18.56
C LYS A 146 3.18 -7.93 18.89
N GLU A 147 3.12 -9.19 18.48
CA GLU A 147 1.97 -10.04 18.81
C GLU A 147 1.80 -10.14 20.33
N GLY A 148 0.57 -9.94 20.81
CA GLY A 148 0.24 -9.94 22.23
C GLY A 148 0.42 -8.60 22.96
N ASP A 149 0.94 -7.55 22.30
CA ASP A 149 1.06 -6.22 22.90
C ASP A 149 -0.32 -5.57 23.12
N LYS A 150 -0.52 -4.95 24.28
CA LYS A 150 -1.73 -4.17 24.57
C LYS A 150 -1.60 -2.77 23.99
N VAL A 151 -2.56 -2.37 23.14
CA VAL A 151 -2.57 -1.07 22.46
C VAL A 151 -3.83 -0.27 22.81
N ALA A 152 -3.72 1.06 22.85
CA ALA A 152 -4.84 1.98 23.06
C ALA A 152 -5.19 2.72 21.75
N ALA A 153 -6.36 3.33 21.70
CA ALA A 153 -6.76 4.15 20.56
C ALA A 153 -5.80 5.34 20.37
N GLY A 154 -5.37 5.57 19.13
CA GLY A 154 -4.38 6.60 18.80
C GLY A 154 -2.92 6.16 18.91
N HIS A 155 -2.63 4.95 19.40
CA HIS A 155 -1.26 4.43 19.37
C HIS A 155 -0.80 4.14 17.94
N ILE A 156 0.42 4.56 17.63
CA ILE A 156 1.08 4.28 16.35
C ILE A 156 1.44 2.80 16.32
N LEU A 157 0.82 2.05 15.41
CA LEU A 157 1.09 0.63 15.21
C LEU A 157 2.20 0.41 14.17
N ILE A 158 2.10 1.12 13.05
CA ILE A 158 2.97 1.02 11.89
C ILE A 158 3.19 2.43 11.32
N SER A 159 4.42 2.74 10.91
CA SER A 159 4.70 3.91 10.06
C SER A 159 5.02 3.46 8.64
N LEU A 160 4.46 4.17 7.66
CA LEU A 160 4.75 3.97 6.25
C LEU A 160 5.87 4.90 5.79
N LYS A 161 6.55 4.54 4.71
CA LYS A 161 7.55 5.39 4.08
C LYS A 161 6.86 6.56 3.39
N THR A 162 7.19 7.78 3.80
CA THR A 162 6.53 9.01 3.34
C THR A 162 7.12 9.61 2.07
N THR A 163 8.17 9.03 1.48
CA THR A 163 8.91 9.65 0.38
C THR A 163 8.05 10.00 -0.85
N GLN A 164 7.10 9.13 -1.23
CA GLN A 164 6.21 9.40 -2.36
C GLN A 164 5.15 10.45 -2.00
N ALA A 165 4.49 10.29 -0.86
CA ALA A 165 3.48 11.25 -0.38
C ALA A 165 4.07 12.65 -0.18
N GLN A 166 5.27 12.74 0.38
CA GLN A 166 5.99 14.00 0.54
C GLN A 166 6.37 14.61 -0.80
N GLY A 167 6.88 13.81 -1.75
CA GLY A 167 7.18 14.30 -3.09
C GLY A 167 5.97 14.88 -3.81
N HIS A 168 4.82 14.20 -3.74
CA HIS A 168 3.56 14.71 -4.29
C HIS A 168 3.09 15.99 -3.59
N TYR A 169 3.22 16.06 -2.26
CA TYR A 169 2.89 17.25 -1.50
C TYR A 169 3.78 18.44 -1.91
N ASP A 170 5.10 18.23 -2.00
CA ASP A 170 6.06 19.28 -2.38
C ASP A 170 5.84 19.78 -3.82
N GLU A 171 5.49 18.87 -4.74
CA GLU A 171 5.10 19.19 -6.11
C GLU A 171 3.85 20.07 -6.13
N LEU A 172 2.76 19.62 -5.49
CA LEU A 172 1.49 20.37 -5.43
C LEU A 172 1.67 21.71 -4.74
N GLN A 173 2.46 21.78 -3.67
CA GLN A 173 2.77 23.02 -2.99
C GLN A 173 3.53 23.99 -3.91
N THR A 174 4.48 23.50 -4.69
CA THR A 174 5.20 24.31 -5.69
C THR A 174 4.26 24.83 -6.77
N HIS A 175 3.35 24.00 -7.28
CA HIS A 175 2.32 24.41 -8.24
C HIS A 175 1.39 25.47 -7.66
N TYR A 176 0.93 25.28 -6.43
CA TYR A 176 0.06 26.21 -5.73
C TYR A 176 0.71 27.59 -5.56
N ILE A 177 1.98 27.64 -5.13
CA ILE A 177 2.77 28.87 -5.00
C ILE A 177 2.84 29.63 -6.33
N ARG A 178 3.14 28.93 -7.43
CA ARG A 178 3.21 29.54 -8.77
C ARG A 178 1.86 30.08 -9.22
N LEU A 179 0.79 29.32 -9.04
CA LEU A 179 -0.55 29.73 -9.44
C LEU A 179 -1.02 30.97 -8.68
N LEU A 180 -0.79 31.05 -7.37
CA LEU A 180 -1.11 32.25 -6.58
C LEU A 180 -0.36 33.49 -7.06
N ALA A 181 0.92 33.35 -7.39
CA ALA A 181 1.71 34.46 -7.88
C ALA A 181 1.29 34.91 -9.29
N THR A 182 1.02 33.95 -10.17
CA THR A 182 0.48 34.21 -11.52
C THR A 182 -0.89 34.88 -11.44
N GLU A 183 -1.79 34.41 -10.57
CA GLU A 183 -3.09 35.04 -10.34
C GLU A 183 -2.92 36.50 -9.90
N ALA A 184 -2.07 36.75 -8.89
CA ALA A 184 -1.79 38.10 -8.41
C ALA A 184 -1.25 39.01 -9.54
N ARG A 185 -0.35 38.51 -10.39
CA ARG A 185 0.13 39.25 -11.56
C ARG A 185 -1.00 39.56 -12.54
N LEU A 186 -1.84 38.58 -12.87
CA LEU A 186 -2.94 38.78 -13.83
C LEU A 186 -3.97 39.79 -13.31
N VAL A 187 -4.26 39.79 -12.01
CA VAL A 187 -5.11 40.79 -11.37
C VAL A 187 -4.49 42.18 -11.47
N ALA A 188 -3.18 42.31 -11.21
CA ALA A 188 -2.47 43.58 -11.37
C ALA A 188 -2.46 44.06 -12.83
N GLU A 189 -2.22 43.17 -13.80
CA GLU A 189 -2.28 43.48 -15.24
C GLU A 189 -3.67 43.94 -15.67
N LEU A 190 -4.72 43.27 -15.21
CA LEU A 190 -6.10 43.62 -15.49
C LEU A 190 -6.47 45.01 -14.92
N ALA A 191 -5.99 45.30 -13.71
CA ALA A 191 -6.19 46.61 -13.07
C ALA A 191 -5.27 47.71 -13.62
N GLY A 192 -4.31 47.37 -14.49
CA GLY A 192 -3.32 48.32 -15.02
C GLY A 192 -2.36 48.85 -13.95
N GLN A 193 -2.05 48.04 -12.94
CA GLN A 193 -1.12 48.39 -11.86
C GLN A 193 0.33 48.10 -12.25
N ASP A 194 1.25 48.95 -11.79
CA ASP A 194 2.68 48.78 -12.02
C ASP A 194 3.35 47.81 -11.03
N ARG A 195 2.62 47.38 -10.00
CA ARG A 195 3.17 46.52 -8.94
C ARG A 195 2.17 45.45 -8.53
N ILE A 196 2.68 44.24 -8.33
CA ILE A 196 1.85 43.11 -7.91
C ILE A 196 1.60 43.21 -6.39
N THR A 197 0.33 43.11 -6.00
CA THR A 197 -0.05 42.92 -4.60
C THR A 197 -0.21 41.42 -4.34
N PHE A 198 0.79 40.81 -3.71
CA PHE A 198 0.76 39.38 -3.43
C PHE A 198 -0.15 39.03 -2.24
N PRO A 199 -0.91 37.93 -2.32
CA PRO A 199 -1.79 37.47 -1.25
C PRO A 199 -1.00 37.04 -0.01
N LYS A 200 -1.60 37.15 1.17
CA LYS A 200 -0.93 36.85 2.44
C LYS A 200 -0.47 35.40 2.51
N GLU A 201 -1.27 34.50 1.96
CA GLU A 201 -1.01 33.08 1.80
C GLU A 201 0.36 32.84 1.19
N LEU A 202 0.71 33.56 0.10
CA LEU A 202 2.01 33.45 -0.54
C LEU A 202 3.13 34.07 0.29
N THR A 203 2.90 35.26 0.87
CA THR A 203 3.94 35.98 1.65
C THR A 203 4.25 35.32 3.00
N SER A 204 3.31 34.52 3.54
CA SER A 204 3.48 33.79 4.80
C SER A 204 4.30 32.51 4.65
N ILE A 205 4.48 32.02 3.42
CA ILE A 205 5.26 30.81 3.14
C ILE A 205 6.74 31.20 3.12
N ASP A 206 7.47 30.84 4.18
CA ASP A 206 8.93 30.99 4.22
C ASP A 206 9.60 29.87 3.41
N SER A 207 9.60 30.04 2.08
CA SER A 207 10.23 29.12 1.13
C SER A 207 11.06 29.91 0.12
N ASP A 208 12.24 29.37 -0.23
CA ASP A 208 13.09 29.96 -1.25
C ASP A 208 12.39 30.02 -2.62
N ILE A 209 11.53 29.02 -2.90
CA ILE A 209 10.72 28.98 -4.12
C ILE A 209 9.73 30.14 -4.14
N ALA A 210 9.04 30.42 -3.02
CA ALA A 210 8.07 31.51 -2.94
C ALA A 210 8.74 32.87 -3.19
N ARG A 211 9.90 33.12 -2.58
CA ARG A 211 10.66 34.35 -2.81
C ARG A 211 11.11 34.52 -4.26
N LYS A 212 11.60 33.45 -4.89
CA LYS A 212 12.00 33.47 -6.31
C LYS A 212 10.82 33.78 -7.22
N VAL A 213 9.70 33.08 -7.05
CA VAL A 213 8.49 33.26 -7.86
C VAL A 213 7.96 34.69 -7.75
N VAL A 214 7.94 35.28 -6.55
CA VAL A 214 7.53 36.68 -6.33
C VAL A 214 8.38 37.66 -7.14
N VAL A 215 9.71 37.49 -7.13
CA VAL A 215 10.63 38.35 -7.88
C VAL A 215 10.48 38.13 -9.39
N GLU A 216 10.37 36.88 -9.83
CA GLU A 216 10.20 36.52 -11.25
C GLU A 216 8.91 37.09 -11.83
N GLU A 217 7.79 36.97 -11.11
CA GLU A 217 6.49 37.49 -11.57
C GLU A 217 6.48 39.03 -11.62
N GLN A 218 7.11 39.71 -10.66
CA GLN A 218 7.25 41.17 -10.72
C GLN A 218 8.11 41.60 -11.91
N ALA A 219 9.24 40.95 -12.15
CA ALA A 219 10.09 41.24 -13.32
C ALA A 219 9.35 40.98 -14.64
N LEU A 220 8.51 39.94 -14.69
CA LEU A 220 7.66 39.65 -15.85
C LEU A 220 6.62 40.74 -16.09
N LEU A 221 5.97 41.25 -15.04
CA LEU A 221 5.05 42.38 -15.14
C LEU A 221 5.76 43.62 -15.72
N ASP A 222 6.91 43.98 -15.16
CA ASP A 222 7.68 45.15 -15.56
C ASP A 222 8.06 45.08 -17.06
N SER A 223 8.52 43.90 -17.51
CA SER A 223 8.86 43.64 -18.92
C SER A 223 7.66 43.77 -19.86
N ARG A 224 6.48 43.30 -19.43
CA ARG A 224 5.23 43.41 -20.21
C ARG A 224 4.75 44.86 -20.30
N LEU A 225 4.81 45.61 -19.21
CA LEU A 225 4.46 47.03 -19.18
C LEU A 225 5.40 47.84 -20.09
N ALA A 226 6.71 47.60 -20.02
CA ALA A 226 7.68 48.23 -20.91
C ALA A 226 7.42 47.91 -22.38
N THR A 227 7.12 46.64 -22.71
CA THR A 227 6.77 46.22 -24.07
C THR A 227 5.51 46.92 -24.57
N ARG A 228 4.47 47.01 -23.74
CA ARG A 228 3.21 47.70 -24.08
C ARG A 228 3.44 49.19 -24.32
N ALA A 229 4.21 49.85 -23.45
CA ALA A 229 4.57 51.25 -23.59
C ALA A 229 5.37 51.50 -24.89
N GLY A 230 6.36 50.66 -25.18
CA GLY A 230 7.16 50.75 -26.40
C GLY A 230 6.31 50.58 -27.68
N ARG A 231 5.40 49.60 -27.69
CA ARG A 231 4.45 49.42 -28.81
C ARG A 231 3.56 50.65 -29.01
N THR A 232 3.04 51.22 -27.93
CA THR A 232 2.21 52.42 -27.97
C THR A 232 3.00 53.60 -28.56
N GLN A 233 4.26 53.77 -28.14
CA GLN A 233 5.13 54.83 -28.66
C GLN A 233 5.40 54.67 -30.17
N ILE A 234 5.65 53.44 -30.65
CA ILE A 234 5.87 53.17 -32.08
C ILE A 234 4.60 53.48 -32.88
N LEU A 235 3.43 53.05 -32.40
CA LEU A 235 2.15 53.33 -33.05
C LEU A 235 1.88 54.84 -33.12
N ASN A 236 2.10 55.58 -32.04
CA ASN A 236 1.95 57.03 -32.02
C ASN A 236 2.89 57.74 -33.00
N LYS A 237 4.16 57.29 -33.10
CA LYS A 237 5.10 57.82 -34.10
C LYS A 237 4.62 57.55 -35.53
N ARG A 238 4.04 56.37 -35.78
CA ARG A 238 3.50 56.01 -37.10
C ARG A 238 2.26 56.82 -37.45
N ILE A 239 1.39 57.09 -36.48
CA ILE A 239 0.23 58.00 -36.65
C ILE A 239 0.75 59.38 -37.06
N ALA A 240 1.66 59.97 -36.29
CA ALA A 240 2.22 61.29 -36.61
C ALA A 240 2.89 61.34 -37.99
N GLN A 241 3.63 60.30 -38.38
CA GLN A 241 4.23 60.20 -39.71
C GLN A 241 3.17 60.17 -40.83
N ILE A 242 2.09 59.41 -40.65
CA ILE A 242 1.00 59.32 -41.64
C ILE A 242 0.25 60.66 -41.72
N GLU A 243 0.02 61.34 -40.60
CA GLU A 243 -0.60 62.67 -40.56
C GLU A 243 0.23 63.71 -41.33
N GLU A 244 1.55 63.70 -41.15
CA GLU A 244 2.47 64.56 -41.90
C GLU A 244 2.42 64.26 -43.41
N GLN A 245 2.45 62.98 -43.79
CA GLN A 245 2.31 62.56 -45.20
C GLN A 245 0.96 62.98 -45.80
N SER A 246 -0.13 62.84 -45.03
CA SER A 246 -1.47 63.27 -45.43
C SER A 246 -1.54 64.79 -45.64
N THR A 247 -0.89 65.55 -44.76
CA THR A 247 -0.80 67.01 -44.87
C THR A 247 -0.03 67.43 -46.11
N GLY A 248 1.18 66.88 -46.34
CA GLY A 248 1.96 67.16 -47.54
C GLY A 248 1.22 66.79 -48.83
N ALA A 249 0.50 65.67 -48.86
CA ALA A 249 -0.31 65.29 -50.02
C ALA A 249 -1.49 66.25 -50.26
N ARG A 250 -2.11 66.80 -49.20
CA ARG A 250 -3.16 67.84 -49.33
C ARG A 250 -2.59 69.14 -49.90
N ASP A 251 -1.38 69.52 -49.50
CA ASP A 251 -0.72 70.72 -50.03
C ASP A 251 -0.40 70.56 -51.53
N VAL A 252 0.05 69.37 -51.96
CA VAL A 252 0.24 69.06 -53.39
C VAL A 252 -1.09 69.13 -54.14
N ILE A 253 -2.17 68.55 -53.62
CA ILE A 253 -3.50 68.61 -54.23
C ILE A 253 -3.98 70.06 -54.39
N ALA A 254 -3.71 70.92 -53.40
CA ALA A 254 -4.05 72.33 -53.44
C ALA A 254 -3.26 73.08 -54.53
N ALA A 255 -1.96 72.84 -54.64
CA ALA A 255 -1.12 73.40 -55.69
C ALA A 255 -1.55 72.93 -57.09
N GLU A 256 -1.88 71.65 -57.26
CA GLU A 256 -2.42 71.12 -58.52
C GLU A 256 -3.77 71.76 -58.88
N ALA A 257 -4.61 72.08 -57.90
CA ALA A 257 -5.86 72.78 -58.13
C ALA A 257 -5.65 74.22 -58.62
N GLU A 258 -4.62 74.91 -58.12
CA GLU A 258 -4.23 76.23 -58.64
C GLU A 258 -3.66 76.13 -60.06
N GLN A 259 -2.80 75.16 -60.32
CA GLN A 259 -2.24 74.91 -61.64
C GLN A 259 -3.33 74.60 -62.68
N LEU A 260 -4.36 73.83 -62.30
CA LEU A 260 -5.53 73.57 -63.14
C LEU A 260 -6.30 74.86 -63.47
N LYS A 261 -6.47 75.79 -62.52
CA LYS A 261 -7.11 77.08 -62.83
C LYS A 261 -6.32 77.89 -63.85
N LEU A 262 -4.99 77.91 -63.74
CA LEU A 262 -4.13 78.64 -64.65
C LEU A 262 -4.16 78.03 -66.07
N ILE A 263 -4.08 76.71 -66.17
CA ILE A 263 -4.13 76.05 -67.49
C ILE A 263 -5.51 76.18 -68.15
N ASP A 264 -6.59 76.19 -67.37
CA ASP A 264 -7.95 76.44 -67.86
C ASP A 264 -8.06 77.84 -68.50
N GLN A 265 -7.44 78.85 -67.86
CA GLN A 265 -7.37 80.21 -68.41
C GLN A 265 -6.52 80.29 -69.68
N GLU A 266 -5.39 79.57 -69.72
CA GLU A 266 -4.52 79.53 -70.91
C GLU A 266 -5.22 78.82 -72.09
N ILE A 267 -5.92 77.72 -71.83
CA ILE A 267 -6.73 77.01 -72.84
C ILE A 267 -7.83 77.93 -73.38
N ALA A 268 -8.57 78.63 -72.50
CA ALA A 268 -9.63 79.55 -72.92
C ALA A 268 -9.08 80.68 -73.82
N SER A 269 -7.94 81.26 -73.43
CA SER A 269 -7.27 82.32 -74.19
C SER A 269 -6.77 81.82 -75.55
N ALA A 270 -6.14 80.64 -75.59
CA ALA A 270 -5.67 80.02 -76.82
C ALA A 270 -6.83 79.63 -77.76
N GLN A 271 -7.95 79.18 -77.21
CA GLN A 271 -9.16 78.87 -77.98
C GLN A 271 -9.75 80.13 -78.61
N GLU A 272 -9.78 81.25 -77.88
CA GLU A 272 -10.21 82.54 -78.43
C GLU A 272 -9.30 82.99 -79.58
N MET A 273 -7.97 82.85 -79.44
CA MET A 273 -7.01 83.19 -80.49
C MET A 273 -7.13 82.27 -81.72
N TYR A 274 -7.37 80.98 -81.52
CA TYR A 274 -7.62 80.02 -82.61
C TYR A 274 -8.89 80.37 -83.39
N ASN A 275 -9.97 80.75 -82.70
CA ASN A 275 -11.21 81.19 -83.34
C ASN A 275 -11.00 82.47 -84.18
N LYS A 276 -10.01 83.31 -83.83
CA LYS A 276 -9.57 84.49 -84.59
C LYS A 276 -8.53 84.17 -85.67
N GLY A 277 -8.12 82.90 -85.83
CA GLY A 277 -7.10 82.46 -86.80
C GLY A 277 -5.66 82.80 -86.42
N LEU A 278 -5.40 83.20 -85.17
CA LEU A 278 -4.10 83.67 -84.67
C LEU A 278 -3.29 82.59 -83.94
N GLU A 279 -3.84 81.38 -83.79
CA GLU A 279 -3.21 80.26 -83.09
C GLU A 279 -3.45 78.94 -83.83
N ARG A 280 -2.66 77.90 -83.54
CA ARG A 280 -2.77 76.57 -84.18
C ARG A 280 -3.38 75.52 -83.24
N LEU A 281 -4.26 74.67 -83.79
CA LEU A 281 -4.92 73.58 -83.05
C LEU A 281 -3.96 72.67 -82.23
N PRO A 282 -2.75 72.30 -82.72
CA PRO A 282 -1.81 71.49 -81.94
C PRO A 282 -1.41 72.12 -80.59
N ARG A 283 -1.40 73.45 -80.45
CA ARG A 283 -1.11 74.14 -79.19
C ARG A 283 -2.22 73.89 -78.16
N ILE A 284 -3.48 74.00 -78.57
CA ILE A 284 -4.65 73.74 -77.70
C ILE A 284 -4.65 72.28 -77.23
N LEU A 285 -4.46 71.33 -78.16
CA LEU A 285 -4.41 69.90 -77.83
C LEU A 285 -3.23 69.53 -76.92
N ALA A 286 -2.13 70.29 -76.96
CA ALA A 286 -1.02 70.12 -76.03
C ALA A 286 -1.40 70.62 -74.62
N LEU A 287 -2.05 71.77 -74.50
CA LEU A 287 -2.54 72.31 -73.23
C LEU A 287 -3.61 71.41 -72.59
N GLN A 288 -4.54 70.88 -73.39
CA GLN A 288 -5.56 69.93 -72.91
C GLN A 288 -4.95 68.60 -72.42
N ARG A 289 -3.89 68.10 -73.08
CA ARG A 289 -3.15 66.93 -72.59
C ARG A 289 -2.49 67.23 -71.24
N ALA A 290 -1.80 68.36 -71.11
CA ALA A 290 -1.19 68.77 -69.84
C ALA A 290 -2.23 68.94 -68.72
N GLN A 291 -3.42 69.50 -69.02
CA GLN A 291 -4.53 69.59 -68.07
C GLN A 291 -4.99 68.19 -67.62
N ALA A 292 -5.16 67.25 -68.56
CA ALA A 292 -5.55 65.89 -68.26
C ALA A 292 -4.50 65.17 -67.38
N ASP A 293 -3.21 65.38 -67.66
CA ASP A 293 -2.11 64.82 -66.87
C ASP A 293 -2.14 65.34 -65.42
N ILE A 294 -2.35 66.66 -65.23
CA ILE A 294 -2.47 67.25 -63.88
C ILE A 294 -3.70 66.68 -63.14
N ARG A 295 -4.85 66.53 -63.82
CA ARG A 295 -6.04 65.91 -63.22
C ARG A 295 -5.81 64.46 -62.80
N ALA A 296 -5.08 63.69 -63.61
CA ALA A 296 -4.73 62.31 -63.28
C ALA A 296 -3.84 62.24 -62.04
N ASN A 297 -2.81 63.09 -61.96
CA ASN A 297 -1.93 63.19 -60.79
C ASN A 297 -2.70 63.61 -59.53
N GLN A 298 -3.57 64.61 -59.64
CA GLN A 298 -4.43 65.06 -58.53
C GLN A 298 -5.37 63.95 -58.03
N ALA A 299 -5.94 63.16 -58.92
CA ALA A 299 -6.77 62.01 -58.54
C ALA A 299 -5.94 60.95 -57.80
N SER A 300 -4.71 60.68 -58.25
CA SER A 300 -3.77 59.77 -57.57
C SER A 300 -3.42 60.26 -56.16
N ASN A 301 -3.11 61.54 -56.00
CA ASN A 301 -2.79 62.13 -54.70
C ASN A 301 -4.00 62.11 -53.75
N ARG A 302 -5.21 62.36 -54.26
CA ARG A 302 -6.45 62.22 -53.46
C ARG A 302 -6.67 60.79 -52.98
N ALA A 303 -6.40 59.79 -53.82
CA ALA A 303 -6.48 58.39 -53.42
C ALA A 303 -5.47 58.05 -52.32
N GLN A 304 -4.29 58.67 -52.32
CA GLN A 304 -3.27 58.49 -51.29
C GLN A 304 -3.69 59.10 -49.94
N VAL A 305 -4.39 60.24 -49.94
CA VAL A 305 -4.93 60.86 -48.71
C VAL A 305 -6.09 60.05 -48.10
N ALA A 306 -6.85 59.34 -48.93
CA ALA A 306 -8.01 58.56 -48.51
C ALA A 306 -7.65 57.17 -47.93
N LYS A 307 -6.38 56.77 -48.02
CA LYS A 307 -5.89 55.43 -47.70
C LYS A 307 -5.24 55.37 -46.33
#